data_AF-A0A174AEQ7-F1
#
_entry.id   AF-A0A174AEQ7-F1
#
_cell.length_a   1.000
_cell.length_b   1.000
_cell.length_c   1.000
_cell.angle_alpha   90.00
_cell.angle_beta   90.00
_cell.angle_gamma   90.00
#
_symmetry.space_group_name_H-M   'P 1'
#
loop_
_entity.id
_entity.type
_entity.pdbx_description
1 polymer ?
#
loop_
_entity_poly.entity_id
_entity_poly.type
_entity_poly.pdbx_seq_one_letter_code
_entity_poly.pdbx_strand_id
1 'polypeptide(L)'
;MIIAKRPVSIYDFKAFGAAIKAARNEYGESRKKVSDELYISPRYLANIDNKGQQPSLQVFYDLVTRYADIWVCSDYMYHCYGNT
;
A
#
# COMPACT_ATOMS: atom_id res chain seq x y z
N MET A 1 -5.54 32.80 -21.06
CA MET A 1 -6.09 31.43 -21.08
C MET A 1 -6.11 30.90 -19.67
N ILE A 2 -7.28 30.49 -19.15
CA ILE A 2 -7.37 29.75 -17.89
C ILE A 2 -7.30 28.27 -18.25
N ILE A 3 -6.24 27.58 -17.83
CA ILE A 3 -6.13 26.13 -18.00
C ILE A 3 -6.99 25.47 -16.93
N ALA A 4 -8.03 24.75 -17.34
CA ALA A 4 -8.83 23.94 -16.41
C ALA A 4 -7.96 22.80 -15.87
N LYS A 5 -7.98 22.58 -14.55
CA LYS A 5 -7.30 21.44 -13.92
C LYS A 5 -7.98 20.15 -14.40
N ARG A 6 -7.18 19.12 -14.74
CA ARG A 6 -7.71 17.78 -15.00
C ARG A 6 -8.52 17.31 -13.78
N PRO A 7 -9.68 16.66 -13.94
CA PRO A 7 -10.34 16.00 -12.83
C PRO A 7 -9.40 14.91 -12.28
N VAL A 8 -9.21 14.90 -10.96
CA VAL A 8 -8.41 13.88 -10.26
C VAL A 8 -9.38 13.08 -9.39
N SER A 9 -9.60 11.82 -9.75
CA SER A 9 -10.35 10.89 -8.91
C SER A 9 -9.58 10.63 -7.61
N ILE A 10 -10.27 10.72 -6.47
CA ILE A 10 -9.72 10.34 -5.17
C ILE A 10 -9.73 8.81 -5.12
N TYR A 11 -8.54 8.21 -5.08
CA TYR A 11 -8.40 6.76 -4.95
C TYR A 11 -8.60 6.32 -3.49
N ASP A 12 -9.34 5.23 -3.26
CA ASP A 12 -9.47 4.63 -1.93
C ASP A 12 -8.34 3.61 -1.69
N PHE A 13 -7.42 3.95 -0.79
CA PHE A 13 -6.27 3.12 -0.45
C PHE A 13 -6.57 2.02 0.58
N LYS A 14 -7.84 1.81 1.00
CA LYS A 14 -8.17 0.73 1.95
C LYS A 14 -7.83 -0.66 1.44
N ALA A 15 -8.14 -0.95 0.17
CA ALA A 15 -7.81 -2.23 -0.45
C ALA A 15 -6.28 -2.46 -0.48
N PHE A 16 -5.53 -1.41 -0.86
CA PHE A 16 -4.07 -1.42 -0.81
C PHE A 16 -3.54 -1.68 0.61
N GLY A 17 -4.04 -0.95 1.61
CA GLY A 17 -3.65 -1.14 3.01
C GLY A 17 -3.91 -2.56 3.53
N ALA A 18 -5.06 -3.14 3.17
CA ALA A 18 -5.39 -4.52 3.51
C ALA A 18 -4.44 -5.53 2.83
N ALA A 19 -4.09 -5.32 1.56
CA ALA A 19 -3.14 -6.17 0.85
C ALA A 19 -1.74 -6.13 1.47
N ILE A 20 -1.24 -4.93 1.82
CA ILE A 20 0.04 -4.77 2.52
C ILE A 20 0.02 -5.46 3.89
N LYS A 21 -1.06 -5.30 4.65
CA LYS A 21 -1.22 -5.96 5.95
C LYS A 21 -1.19 -7.49 5.82
N ALA A 22 -1.82 -8.04 4.79
CA ALA A 22 -1.84 -9.47 4.51
C ALA A 22 -0.44 -9.98 4.13
N ALA A 23 0.20 -9.34 3.15
CA ALA A 23 1.55 -9.72 2.69
C ALA A 23 2.59 -9.64 3.82
N ARG A 24 2.55 -8.56 4.63
CA ARG A 24 3.43 -8.42 5.80
C ARG A 24 3.24 -9.57 6.80
N ASN A 25 2.00 -10.02 7.01
CA ASN A 25 1.71 -11.13 7.92
C ASN A 25 2.15 -12.48 7.35
N GLU A 26 2.02 -12.69 6.03
CA GLU A 26 2.50 -13.90 5.34
C GLU A 26 4.02 -14.05 5.44
N TYR A 27 4.75 -12.94 5.30
CA TYR A 27 6.19 -12.88 5.59
C TYR A 27 6.55 -13.00 7.08
N GLY A 28 5.58 -12.99 7.99
CA GLY A 28 5.81 -13.01 9.44
C GLY A 28 6.47 -11.74 9.99
N GLU A 29 6.37 -10.60 9.30
CA GLU A 29 7.02 -9.36 9.71
C GLU A 29 6.17 -8.53 10.67
N SER A 30 6.77 -8.08 11.77
CA SER A 30 6.12 -7.11 12.64
C SER A 30 6.07 -5.73 11.97
N ARG A 31 5.08 -4.90 12.34
CA ARG A 31 5.08 -3.48 11.89
C ARG A 31 6.33 -2.74 12.29
N LYS A 32 6.91 -3.05 13.45
CA LYS A 32 8.15 -2.43 13.93
C LYS A 32 9.31 -2.72 12.96
N LYS A 33 9.51 -3.99 12.59
CA LYS A 33 10.56 -4.39 11.63
C LYS A 33 10.46 -3.61 10.32
N VAL A 34 9.28 -3.65 9.69
CA VAL A 34 9.06 -2.94 8.41
C VAL A 34 9.25 -1.44 8.55
N SER A 35 8.75 -0.86 9.64
CA SER A 35 8.86 0.59 9.85
C SER A 35 10.30 1.04 10.10
N ASP A 36 11.07 0.26 10.87
CA ASP A 36 12.49 0.54 11.13
C ASP A 36 13.31 0.45 9.83
N GLU A 37 13.05 -0.55 8.97
CA GLU A 37 13.77 -0.72 7.70
C GLU A 37 13.39 0.30 6.62
N LEU A 38 12.13 0.73 6.60
CA LEU A 38 11.64 1.77 5.67
C LEU A 38 11.84 3.20 6.22
N TYR A 39 12.45 3.36 7.40
CA TYR A 39 12.64 4.65 8.07
C TYR A 39 11.33 5.46 8.21
N ILE A 40 10.22 4.78 8.51
CA ILE A 40 8.91 5.38 8.76
C ILE A 40 8.43 5.12 10.18
N SER A 41 7.42 5.86 10.64
CA SER A 41 6.84 5.57 11.96
C SER A 41 5.93 4.33 11.93
N PRO A 42 5.95 3.46 12.97
CA PRO A 42 5.01 2.35 13.09
C PRO A 42 3.54 2.78 13.05
N ARG A 43 3.24 3.99 13.52
CA ARG A 43 1.89 4.57 13.45
C ARG A 43 1.49 4.85 12.00
N TYR A 44 2.42 5.34 11.18
CA TYR A 44 2.15 5.61 9.77
C TYR A 44 1.84 4.32 9.02
N LEU A 45 2.66 3.28 9.20
CA LEU A 45 2.37 1.95 8.65
C LEU A 45 1.03 1.39 9.15
N ALA A 46 0.71 1.57 10.44
CA ALA A 46 -0.58 1.14 10.99
C ALA A 46 -1.79 1.89 10.38
N ASN A 47 -1.64 3.16 10.02
CA ASN A 47 -2.69 3.91 9.35
C ASN A 47 -2.84 3.49 7.87
N ILE A 48 -1.76 3.14 7.20
CA ILE A 48 -1.82 2.52 5.86
C ILE A 48 -2.55 1.17 5.97
N ASP A 49 -2.06 0.26 6.81
CA ASP A 49 -2.60 -1.10 7.03
C ASP A 49 -4.12 -1.11 7.32
N ASN A 50 -4.59 -0.20 8.19
CA ASN A 50 -5.92 -0.32 8.79
C ASN A 50 -6.91 0.76 8.34
N LYS A 51 -6.44 1.92 7.89
CA LYS A 51 -7.31 3.06 7.54
C LYS A 51 -7.26 3.42 6.07
N GLY A 52 -6.37 2.80 5.28
CA GLY A 52 -6.14 3.20 3.90
C GLY A 52 -5.60 4.63 3.80
N GLN A 53 -4.72 5.04 4.73
CA GLN A 53 -4.05 6.33 4.59
C GLN A 53 -3.19 6.31 3.33
N GLN A 54 -3.31 7.34 2.49
CA GLN A 54 -2.49 7.49 1.29
C GLN A 54 -0.99 7.55 1.67
N PRO A 55 -0.17 6.61 1.16
CA PRO A 55 1.27 6.66 1.34
C PRO A 55 1.91 7.78 0.50
N SER A 56 3.11 8.23 0.88
CA SER A 56 3.97 8.96 -0.05
C SER A 56 4.41 8.04 -1.19
N LEU A 57 4.80 8.62 -2.33
CA LEU A 57 5.20 7.83 -3.49
C LEU A 57 6.38 6.90 -3.19
N GLN A 58 7.35 7.35 -2.40
CA GLN A 58 8.50 6.53 -1.99
C GLN A 58 8.04 5.30 -1.19
N VAL A 59 7.24 5.52 -0.14
CA VAL A 59 6.75 4.44 0.72
C VAL A 59 5.84 3.48 -0.06
N PHE A 60 5.08 3.99 -1.02
CA PHE A 60 4.32 3.16 -1.93
C PHE A 60 5.22 2.20 -2.71
N TYR A 61 6.28 2.69 -3.37
CA TYR A 61 7.22 1.85 -4.11
C TYR A 61 7.96 0.88 -3.20
N ASP A 62 8.40 1.30 -2.02
CA ASP A 62 9.11 0.45 -1.09
C ASP A 62 8.25 -0.73 -0.65
N LEU A 63 6.97 -0.48 -0.33
CA LEU A 63 6.01 -1.50 0.09
C LEU A 63 5.64 -2.47 -1.05
N VAL A 64 5.38 -1.95 -2.25
CA VAL A 64 5.07 -2.78 -3.43
C VAL A 64 6.26 -3.65 -3.81
N THR A 65 7.47 -3.09 -3.80
CA THR A 65 8.69 -3.82 -4.16
C THR A 65 9.03 -4.88 -3.12
N ARG A 66 8.88 -4.58 -1.83
CA ARG A 66 9.16 -5.52 -0.74
C ARG A 66 8.31 -6.79 -0.80
N TYR A 67 7.05 -6.67 -1.23
CA TYR A 67 6.11 -7.78 -1.29
C TYR A 67 5.82 -8.24 -2.73
N ALA A 68 6.63 -7.83 -3.69
CA ALA A 68 6.37 -8.07 -5.11
C ALA A 68 6.23 -9.55 -5.46
N ASP A 69 6.95 -10.44 -4.80
CA ASP A 69 6.88 -11.89 -5.02
C ASP A 69 5.55 -12.51 -4.57
N ILE A 70 4.96 -12.05 -3.45
CA ILE A 70 3.60 -12.42 -3.06
C ILE A 70 2.59 -11.96 -4.12
N TRP A 71 2.84 -10.79 -4.72
CA TRP A 71 1.93 -10.15 -5.66
C TRP A 71 2.04 -10.72 -7.07
N VAL A 72 3.21 -11.29 -7.43
CA VAL A 72 3.47 -11.95 -8.70
C VAL A 72 3.00 -13.41 -8.68
N CYS A 73 3.13 -14.09 -7.54
CA CYS A 73 2.72 -15.49 -7.40
C CYS A 73 1.23 -15.68 -7.12
N SER A 74 0.53 -14.63 -6.72
CA SER A 74 -0.90 -14.63 -6.48
C SER A 74 -1.57 -13.69 -7.48
N ASP A 75 -2.71 -14.06 -8.06
CA ASP A 75 -3.58 -13.20 -8.86
C ASP A 75 -4.17 -11.99 -8.05
N TYR A 76 -3.50 -11.57 -6.98
CA TYR A 76 -3.94 -10.62 -5.97
C TYR A 76 -4.10 -9.20 -6.52
N MET A 77 -3.26 -8.79 -7.47
CA MET A 77 -3.49 -7.53 -8.19
C MET A 77 -4.76 -7.61 -9.03
N TYR A 78 -5.01 -8.71 -9.75
CA TYR A 78 -6.27 -8.84 -10.51
C TYR A 78 -7.51 -8.87 -9.61
N HIS A 79 -7.45 -9.51 -8.44
CA HIS A 79 -8.57 -9.49 -7.49
C HIS A 79 -8.79 -8.15 -6.78
N CYS A 80 -7.75 -7.34 -6.58
CA CYS A 80 -7.90 -5.99 -6.00
C CYS A 80 -8.38 -4.94 -7.01
N TYR A 81 -8.12 -5.11 -8.31
CA TYR A 81 -8.58 -4.20 -9.37
C TYR A 81 -9.86 -4.68 -10.10
N GLY A 82 -10.27 -5.94 -9.92
CA GLY A 82 -11.38 -6.58 -10.66
C GLY A 82 -12.75 -6.54 -9.99
N ASN A 83 -12.95 -5.78 -8.92
CA ASN A 83 -14.25 -5.65 -8.25
C ASN A 83 -14.75 -4.19 -8.29
N THR A 84 -15.09 -3.75 -9.51
CA THR A 84 -15.99 -2.63 -9.80
C THR A 84 -16.97 -3.06 -10.89
#